data_AF-A0A5J4QZN6-F1
#
_entry.id   AF-A0A5J4QZN6-F1
#
_cell.length_a   1.000
_cell.length_b   1.000
_cell.length_c   1.000
_cell.angle_alpha   90.00
_cell.angle_beta   90.00
_cell.angle_gamma   90.00
#
_symmetry.space_group_name_H-M   'P 1'
#
loop_
_entity.id
_entity.type
_entity.pdbx_description
1 polymer ?
#
loop_
_entity_poly.entity_id
_entity_poly.type
_entity_poly.pdbx_seq_one_letter_code
_entity_poly.pdbx_strand_id
1 'polypeptide(L)' 'MRNTSQRKPFRLWLTLLLLFPFCASFAQTITVKGIVKDSTGEPIIGASVIEAGSTNGTITDFNGN' A
#
# COMPACT_ATOMS: atom_id res chain seq x y z
N MET A 1 -56.14 3.12 4.44
CA MET A 1 -55.49 4.45 4.37
C MET A 1 -54.03 4.27 4.02
N ARG A 2 -53.58 4.98 2.99
CA ARG A 2 -52.22 4.91 2.42
C ARG A 2 -51.21 5.56 3.38
N ASN A 3 -49.95 5.18 3.18
CA ASN A 3 -48.76 6.03 3.30
C ASN A 3 -47.84 5.75 4.50
N THR A 4 -47.11 4.63 4.43
CA THR A 4 -45.76 4.57 5.00
C THR A 4 -44.84 5.41 4.10
N SER A 5 -44.53 6.62 4.55
CA SER A 5 -43.58 7.55 3.93
C SER A 5 -42.19 6.91 3.81
N GLN A 6 -41.93 6.24 2.69
CA GLN A 6 -40.65 5.63 2.35
C GLN A 6 -39.73 6.68 1.69
N ARG A 7 -39.20 7.62 2.48
CA ARG A 7 -38.06 8.46 2.06
C ARG A 7 -36.70 7.75 2.24
N LYS A 8 -36.69 6.42 2.18
CA LYS A 8 -35.53 5.58 2.49
C LYS A 8 -34.50 5.34 1.36
N PRO A 9 -34.71 5.63 0.06
CA PRO A 9 -33.68 5.29 -0.92
C PRO A 9 -32.46 6.22 -0.75
N PHE A 10 -32.65 7.52 -0.53
CA PHE A 10 -31.53 8.45 -0.43
C PHE A 10 -30.57 8.15 0.74
N ARG A 11 -31.11 7.78 1.92
CA ARG A 11 -30.30 7.42 3.09
C ARG A 11 -29.51 6.12 2.88
N LEU A 12 -30.09 5.16 2.16
CA LEU A 12 -29.47 3.86 1.90
C LEU A 12 -28.37 3.94 0.84
N TRP A 13 -28.57 4.81 -0.17
CA TRP A 13 -27.55 5.15 -1.16
C TRP A 13 -26.39 5.96 -0.56
N LEU A 14 -26.66 6.89 0.38
CA LEU A 14 -25.64 7.64 1.09
C LEU A 14 -24.73 6.73 1.94
N THR A 15 -25.31 5.76 2.65
CA THR A 15 -24.53 4.79 3.44
C THR A 15 -23.70 3.84 2.57
N LEU A 16 -24.19 3.47 1.38
CA LEU A 16 -23.47 2.62 0.44
C LEU A 16 -22.26 3.36 -0.18
N LEU A 17 -22.43 4.63 -0.52
CA LEU A 17 -21.36 5.49 -1.05
C LEU A 17 -20.26 5.74 -0.01
N LEU A 18 -20.61 5.81 1.29
CA LEU A 18 -19.65 6.01 2.37
C LEU A 18 -18.88 4.72 2.75
N LEU A 19 -19.43 3.52 2.46
CA LEU A 19 -18.78 2.24 2.74
C LEU A 19 -17.81 1.79 1.61
N PHE A 20 -18.02 2.28 0.39
CA PHE A 20 -17.24 1.93 -0.80
C PHE A 20 -15.71 2.23 -0.72
N PRO A 21 -15.23 3.34 -0.15
CA PRO A 21 -13.79 3.62 -0.11
C PRO A 21 -13.00 2.71 0.84
N PHE A 22 -13.67 1.90 1.69
CA PHE A 22 -13.00 1.03 2.65
C PHE A 22 -12.19 -0.09 1.97
N CYS A 23 -12.65 -0.59 0.82
CA CYS A 23 -11.94 -1.62 0.05
C CYS A 23 -10.67 -1.11 -0.65
N ALA A 24 -10.55 0.20 -0.90
CA ALA A 24 -9.37 0.78 -1.57
C ALA A 24 -8.14 0.89 -0.64
N SER A 25 -8.33 0.74 0.68
CA SER A 25 -7.25 0.85 1.67
C SER A 25 -6.28 -0.33 1.69
N PHE A 26 -6.63 -1.45 1.06
CA PHE A 26 -5.77 -2.65 1.00
C PHE A 26 -4.60 -2.57 0.01
N ALA A 27 -4.46 -1.46 -0.73
CA ALA A 27 -3.32 -1.20 -1.63
C ALA A 27 -2.14 -0.52 -0.91
N GLN A 28 -1.99 -0.71 0.40
CA GLN A 28 -0.95 -0.05 1.18
C GLN A 28 0.44 -0.60 0.80
N THR A 29 1.30 0.27 0.29
CA THR A 29 2.72 -0.02 0.03
C THR A 29 3.41 -0.39 1.35
N ILE A 30 3.97 -1.60 1.42
CA ILE A 30 4.82 -2.02 2.53
C ILE A 30 6.24 -1.52 2.24
N THR A 31 6.78 -0.67 3.12
CA THR A 31 8.18 -0.22 3.02
C THR A 31 9.07 -1.18 3.79
N VAL A 32 9.90 -1.93 3.08
CA VAL A 32 10.98 -2.75 3.65
C VAL A 32 12.27 -1.95 3.63
N LYS A 33 13.02 -1.95 4.74
CA LYS A 33 14.32 -1.28 4.87
C LYS A 33 15.38 -2.29 5.30
N GLY A 34 16.62 -2.09 4.86
CA GLY A 34 17.75 -2.97 5.15
C GLY A 34 19.07 -2.34 4.75
N ILE A 35 20.18 -2.98 5.13
CA ILE A 35 21.53 -2.56 4.72
C ILE A 35 22.18 -3.73 3.99
N VAL A 36 22.71 -3.49 2.80
CA VAL A 36 23.47 -4.48 2.03
C VAL A 36 24.91 -4.47 2.49
N LYS A 37 25.44 -5.62 2.87
CA LYS A 37 26.82 -5.78 3.38
C LYS A 37 27.56 -6.89 2.66
N ASP A 38 28.88 -6.75 2.56
CA ASP A 38 29.78 -7.82 2.09
C ASP A 38 30.11 -8.81 3.23
N SER A 39 30.79 -9.89 2.89
CA SER A 39 31.35 -10.93 3.77
C SER A 39 32.20 -10.40 4.92
N THR A 40 32.79 -9.21 4.78
CA THR A 40 33.57 -8.51 5.82
C THR A 40 32.72 -7.67 6.76
N GLY A 41 31.43 -7.48 6.46
CA GLY A 41 30.49 -6.66 7.24
C GLY A 41 30.42 -5.19 6.80
N GLU A 42 31.14 -4.80 5.75
CA GLU A 42 31.14 -3.44 5.21
C GLU A 42 29.91 -3.19 4.31
N PRO A 43 29.31 -1.99 4.35
CA PRO A 43 28.17 -1.65 3.50
C PRO A 43 28.56 -1.56 2.02
N ILE A 44 27.73 -2.13 1.15
CA ILE A 44 27.96 -2.13 -0.29
C ILE A 44 27.21 -0.95 -0.92
N ILE A 45 27.97 -0.06 -1.55
CA ILE A 45 27.45 1.09 -2.30
C ILE A 45 27.13 0.66 -3.73
N GLY A 46 25.97 1.05 -4.25
CA GLY A 46 25.60 0.78 -5.64
C GLY A 46 25.13 -0.66 -5.91
N ALA A 47 24.75 -1.41 -4.86
CA ALA A 47 24.16 -2.72 -5.01
C ALA A 47 22.75 -2.62 -5.60
N SER A 48 22.41 -3.48 -6.55
CA SER A 48 21.06 -3.57 -7.09
C SER A 48 20.20 -4.49 -6.22
N VAL A 49 19.06 -3.96 -5.76
CA VAL A 49 18.09 -4.69 -4.95
C VAL A 49 16.78 -4.75 -5.72
N ILE A 50 16.27 -5.96 -5.95
CA ILE A 50 15.03 -6.20 -6.70
C ILE A 50 14.10 -7.05 -5.84
N GLU A 51 12.84 -6.64 -5.74
CA GLU A 51 11.81 -7.44 -5.11
C GLU A 51 11.53 -8.71 -5.95
N ALA A 52 11.61 -9.88 -5.32
CA ALA A 52 11.44 -11.16 -6.02
C ALA A 52 10.04 -11.26 -6.66
N GLY A 53 10.00 -11.55 -7.97
CA GLY A 53 8.75 -11.66 -8.73
C GLY A 53 8.13 -10.32 -9.16
N SER A 54 8.81 -9.21 -8.88
CA SER A 54 8.42 -7.85 -9.25
C SER A 54 9.45 -7.25 -10.20
N THR A 55 9.10 -6.15 -10.86
CA THR A 55 10.05 -5.30 -11.60
C THR A 55 10.51 -4.09 -10.79
N ASN A 56 10.09 -4.01 -9.52
CA ASN A 56 10.45 -2.94 -8.62
C ASN A 56 11.87 -3.17 -8.08
N GLY A 57 12.78 -2.25 -8.39
CA GLY A 57 14.16 -2.32 -7.96
C GLY A 57 14.69 -0.96 -7.55
N THR A 58 15.69 -0.97 -6.66
CA THR A 58 16.40 0.21 -6.19
C THR A 58 17.91 -0.05 -6.14
N ILE A 59 18.69 1.00 -5.98
CA ILE A 59 20.15 0.96 -5.86
C ILE A 59 20.52 1.51 -4.48
N THR A 60 21.46 0.85 -3.80
CA THR A 60 21.88 1.27 -2.46
C THR A 60 22.71 2.56 -2.46
N ASP A 61 22.53 3.36 -1.42
CA ASP A 61 23.25 4.61 -1.19
C ASP A 61 24.68 4.43 -0.62
N PHE A 62 25.34 5.53 -0.24
CA PHE A 62 26.70 5.53 0.33
C PHE A 62 26.84 4.75 1.63
N ASN A 63 25.74 4.51 2.35
CA ASN A 63 25.71 3.73 3.60
C ASN A 63 25.18 2.30 3.38
N GLY A 64 24.91 1.92 2.13
CA GLY A 64 24.38 0.60 1.78
C GLY A 64 22.88 0.41 2.02
N ASN A 65 22.12 1.50 2.19
CA ASN A 65 20.65 1.47 2.37
C ASN A 65 19.89 1.67 1.06
#